data_AF-A0A5B0HCI7-F1
#
_entry.id   AF-A0A5B0HCI7-F1
#
_cell.length_a   1.000
_cell.length_b   1.000
_cell.length_c   1.000
_cell.angle_alpha   90.00
_cell.angle_beta   90.00
_cell.angle_gamma   90.00
#
_symmetry.space_group_name_H-M   'P 1'
#
loop_
_entity.id
_entity.type
_entity.pdbx_description
1 polymer ?
#
loop_
_entity_poly.entity_id
_entity_poly.type
_entity_poly.pdbx_seq_one_letter_code
_entity_poly.pdbx_strand_id
1 'polypeptide(L)'
;MPRNIDWDTIRAEYEAGGSQASLAKKHGVSRGAIQKHIAAEGWTQDLEPAIQRKVAEKVAGVVAACDPKKKAEAIDAEATRRADVVQRHRDEWDEHKEIVDTAIGTKDFESAKLAKITAETLKIRQEAERKAWGIDTQVAPVTNVTVSQIGGAQATVDEIRSVIQENAATPKV
;
A
#
# COMPACT_ATOMS: atom_id res chain seq x y z
N MET A 1 -29.43 39.55 9.75
CA MET A 1 -28.34 39.20 10.68
C MET A 1 -27.13 38.78 9.86
N PRO A 2 -25.92 39.26 10.15
CA PRO A 2 -24.73 38.80 9.44
C PRO A 2 -24.56 37.28 9.69
N ARG A 3 -24.41 36.51 8.62
CA ARG A 3 -24.15 35.07 8.69
C ARG A 3 -22.79 34.90 9.36
N ASN A 4 -22.76 34.38 10.59
CA ASN A 4 -21.52 34.14 11.31
C ASN A 4 -20.77 33.01 10.58
N ILE A 5 -19.72 33.37 9.84
CA ILE A 5 -18.92 32.43 9.08
C ILE A 5 -17.90 31.83 10.04
N ASP A 6 -17.88 30.51 10.14
CA ASP A 6 -16.92 29.78 10.95
C ASP A 6 -15.58 29.65 10.20
N TRP A 7 -14.75 30.69 10.35
CA TRP A 7 -13.43 30.76 9.70
C TRP A 7 -12.43 29.75 10.27
N ASP A 8 -12.56 29.37 11.54
CA ASP A 8 -11.68 28.39 12.18
C ASP A 8 -11.89 27.00 11.56
N THR A 9 -13.15 26.61 11.31
CA THR A 9 -13.46 25.36 10.60
C THR A 9 -12.98 25.41 9.14
N ILE A 10 -13.17 26.53 8.43
CA ILE A 10 -12.69 26.69 7.04
C ILE A 10 -11.16 26.59 6.99
N ARG A 11 -10.46 27.19 7.94
CA ARG A 11 -9.01 27.12 8.09
C ARG A 11 -8.55 25.68 8.30
N ALA A 12 -9.10 24.99 9.30
CA ALA A 12 -8.72 23.60 9.60
C ALA A 12 -8.91 22.67 8.38
N GLU A 13 -10.01 22.83 7.64
CA GLU A 13 -10.24 22.04 6.42
C GLU A 13 -9.33 22.43 5.26
N TYR A 14 -8.92 23.70 5.15
CA TYR A 14 -7.93 24.15 4.17
C TYR A 14 -6.54 23.62 4.49
N GLU A 15 -6.12 23.73 5.75
CA GLU A 15 -4.84 23.22 6.25
C GLU A 15 -4.77 21.69 6.09
N ALA A 16 -5.89 20.98 6.22
CA ALA A 16 -6.01 19.54 5.92
C ALA A 16 -6.00 19.18 4.41
N GLY A 17 -5.75 20.14 3.52
CA GLY A 17 -5.63 19.91 2.07
C GLY A 17 -6.90 20.16 1.24
N GLY A 18 -7.95 20.72 1.83
CA GLY A 18 -9.17 21.08 1.11
C GLY A 18 -8.95 22.20 0.09
N SER A 19 -9.50 22.08 -1.12
CA SER A 19 -9.39 23.14 -2.13
C SER A 19 -10.29 24.34 -1.78
N GLN A 20 -9.87 25.56 -2.10
CA GLN A 20 -10.69 26.76 -1.89
C GLN A 20 -12.06 26.68 -2.57
N ALA A 21 -12.16 25.99 -3.72
CA ALA A 21 -13.41 25.80 -4.45
C ALA A 21 -14.37 24.85 -3.71
N SER A 22 -13.87 23.75 -3.15
CA SER A 22 -14.67 22.84 -2.33
C SER A 22 -15.14 23.50 -1.03
N LEU A 23 -14.26 24.28 -0.38
CA LEU A 23 -14.58 24.98 0.86
C LEU A 23 -15.60 26.10 0.65
N ALA A 24 -15.46 26.86 -0.44
CA ALA A 24 -16.43 27.87 -0.85
C ALA A 24 -17.84 27.29 -1.01
N LYS A 25 -17.94 26.14 -1.70
CA LYS A 25 -19.21 25.44 -1.90
C LYS A 25 -19.79 24.90 -0.59
N LYS A 26 -18.94 24.32 0.26
CA LYS A 26 -19.36 23.67 1.53
C LYS A 26 -19.83 24.69 2.57
N HIS A 27 -19.13 25.80 2.70
CA HIS A 27 -19.38 26.81 3.73
C HIS A 27 -20.19 28.00 3.23
N GLY A 28 -20.59 28.00 1.94
CA GLY A 28 -21.40 29.06 1.34
C GLY A 28 -20.68 30.41 1.28
N VAL A 29 -19.35 30.40 1.21
CA VAL A 29 -18.49 31.59 1.14
C VAL A 29 -17.87 31.73 -0.24
N SER A 30 -17.44 32.94 -0.60
CA SER A 30 -16.76 33.14 -1.89
C SER A 30 -15.30 32.67 -1.81
N ARG A 31 -14.76 32.14 -2.92
CA ARG A 31 -13.33 31.79 -3.02
C ARG A 31 -12.41 32.98 -2.72
N GLY A 32 -12.81 34.17 -3.15
CA GLY A 32 -12.05 35.40 -2.90
C GLY A 32 -12.01 35.79 -1.42
N ALA A 33 -13.06 35.47 -0.63
CA ALA A 33 -13.04 35.69 0.81
C ALA A 33 -12.05 34.73 1.50
N ILE A 34 -12.08 33.45 1.13
CA ILE A 34 -11.09 32.45 1.62
C ILE A 34 -9.66 32.89 1.25
N GLN A 35 -9.41 33.32 0.02
CA GLN A 35 -8.09 33.80 -0.42
C GLN A 35 -7.58 34.99 0.39
N LYS A 36 -8.46 35.92 0.79
CA LYS A 36 -8.09 37.06 1.63
C LYS A 36 -7.67 36.61 3.03
N HIS A 37 -8.39 35.67 3.64
CA HIS A 37 -8.01 35.11 4.95
C HIS A 37 -6.70 34.33 4.87
N ILE A 38 -6.51 33.51 3.84
CA ILE A 38 -5.23 32.82 3.60
C ILE A 38 -4.07 33.82 3.53
N ALA A 39 -4.23 34.92 2.78
CA ALA A 39 -3.17 35.92 2.63
C ALA A 39 -2.94 36.78 3.89
N ALA A 40 -4.00 37.08 4.64
CA ALA A 40 -3.93 37.92 5.84
C ALA A 40 -3.39 37.17 7.07
N GLU A 41 -3.73 35.89 7.19
CA GLU A 41 -3.41 35.06 8.37
C GLU A 41 -2.35 33.98 8.08
N GLY A 42 -1.92 33.86 6.83
CA GLY A 42 -0.83 32.98 6.43
C GLY A 42 -1.17 31.49 6.48
N TRP A 43 -2.40 31.09 6.13
CA TRP A 43 -2.81 29.69 6.16
C TRP A 43 -2.01 28.85 5.14
N THR A 44 -1.50 27.70 5.56
CA THR A 44 -0.72 26.77 4.72
C THR A 44 -1.33 25.39 4.73
N GLN A 45 -1.26 24.67 3.61
CA GLN A 45 -1.76 23.30 3.55
C GLN A 45 -0.69 22.33 4.03
N ASP A 46 -1.08 21.33 4.83
CA ASP A 46 -0.25 20.16 5.09
C ASP A 46 -0.25 19.26 3.86
N LEU A 47 0.81 19.41 3.05
CA LEU A 47 1.03 18.62 1.85
C LEU A 47 1.75 17.31 2.14
N GLU A 48 2.25 17.09 3.36
CA GLU A 48 3.08 15.94 3.71
C GLU A 48 2.36 14.61 3.42
N PRO A 49 1.08 14.41 3.78
CA PRO A 49 0.37 13.17 3.45
C PRO A 49 0.22 12.94 1.93
N ALA A 50 -0.03 14.01 1.17
CA ALA A 50 -0.17 13.93 -0.28
C ALA A 50 1.18 13.63 -0.96
N ILE A 51 2.26 14.21 -0.45
CA ILE A 51 3.63 13.93 -0.87
C ILE A 51 3.98 12.48 -0.57
N GLN A 52 3.74 11.99 0.65
CA GLN A 52 4.00 10.60 1.03
C GLN A 52 3.25 9.61 0.15
N ARG A 53 1.97 9.87 -0.15
CA ARG A 53 1.19 9.02 -1.07
C ARG A 53 1.82 9.00 -2.47
N LYS A 54 2.21 10.17 -2.99
CA LYS A 54 2.81 10.30 -4.31
C LYS A 54 4.22 9.68 -4.38
N VAL A 55 4.98 9.76 -3.29
CA VAL A 55 6.26 9.05 -3.14
C VAL A 55 6.00 7.55 -3.18
N ALA A 56 5.03 7.03 -2.44
CA ALA A 56 4.67 5.61 -2.49
C ALA A 56 4.23 5.16 -3.89
N GLU A 57 3.39 5.95 -4.58
CA GLU A 57 2.96 5.69 -5.97
C GLU A 57 4.17 5.65 -6.94
N LYS A 58 5.11 6.59 -6.81
CA LYS A 58 6.32 6.64 -7.65
C LYS A 58 7.29 5.51 -7.35
N VAL A 59 7.52 5.22 -6.08
CA VAL A 59 8.45 4.17 -5.62
C VAL A 59 7.93 2.80 -6.02
N ALA A 60 6.64 2.52 -5.81
CA ALA A 60 6.03 1.26 -6.22
C ALA A 60 5.83 1.17 -7.75
N GLY A 61 5.99 2.27 -8.50
CA GLY A 61 5.65 2.34 -9.93
C GLY A 61 4.15 2.20 -10.22
N VAL A 62 3.31 2.09 -9.18
CA VAL A 62 1.85 2.00 -9.30
C VAL A 62 1.30 3.41 -9.38
N VAL A 63 1.35 3.99 -10.58
CA VAL A 63 0.51 5.15 -10.89
C VAL A 63 -0.93 4.65 -10.86
N ALA A 64 -1.82 5.34 -10.16
CA ALA A 64 -3.26 5.11 -10.23
C ALA A 64 -3.79 5.45 -11.63
N ALA A 65 -3.40 4.67 -12.64
CA ALA A 65 -3.95 4.72 -13.96
C ALA A 65 -5.26 3.94 -13.93
N CYS A 66 -6.34 4.54 -14.44
CA CYS A 66 -7.66 3.92 -14.59
C CYS A 66 -7.68 2.68 -15.52
N ASP A 67 -6.52 2.21 -15.98
CA ASP A 67 -6.33 1.07 -16.85
C ASP A 67 -5.86 -0.15 -16.02
N PRO A 68 -6.74 -1.16 -15.82
CA PRO A 68 -6.42 -2.36 -15.07
C PRO A 68 -5.17 -3.10 -15.58
N LYS A 69 -4.89 -3.05 -16.89
CA LYS A 69 -3.73 -3.73 -17.48
C LYS A 69 -2.42 -3.05 -17.05
N LYS A 70 -2.35 -1.72 -17.14
CA LYS A 70 -1.17 -0.95 -16.69
C LYS A 70 -0.93 -1.10 -15.19
N LYS A 71 -2.01 -1.19 -14.40
CA LYS A 71 -1.91 -1.47 -12.97
C LYS A 71 -1.32 -2.86 -12.71
N ALA A 72 -1.76 -3.88 -13.44
CA ALA A 72 -1.22 -5.23 -13.31
C ALA A 72 0.26 -5.30 -13.71
N GLU A 73 0.65 -4.68 -14.82
CA GLU A 73 2.06 -4.59 -15.26
C GLU A 73 2.94 -3.87 -14.23
N ALA A 74 2.45 -2.77 -13.63
CA ALA A 74 3.18 -2.06 -12.58
C ALA A 74 3.37 -2.91 -11.31
N ILE A 75 2.35 -3.66 -10.92
CA ILE A 75 2.41 -4.60 -9.78
C ILE A 75 3.40 -5.72 -10.07
N ASP A 76 3.36 -6.32 -11.27
CA ASP A 76 4.26 -7.41 -11.66
C ASP A 76 5.73 -6.95 -11.71
N ALA A 77 5.97 -5.75 -12.24
CA ALA A 77 7.30 -5.16 -12.26
C ALA A 77 7.84 -4.89 -10.84
N GLU A 78 7.00 -4.40 -9.92
CA GLU A 78 7.38 -4.22 -8.52
C GLU A 78 7.61 -5.54 -7.79
N ALA A 79 6.77 -6.54 -8.04
CA ALA A 79 6.93 -7.88 -7.51
C ALA A 79 8.25 -8.51 -7.96
N THR A 80 8.61 -8.36 -9.25
CA THR A 80 9.89 -8.82 -9.80
C THR A 80 11.07 -8.15 -9.08
N ARG A 81 11.06 -6.81 -8.94
CA ARG A 81 12.12 -6.09 -8.22
C ARG A 81 12.30 -6.59 -6.77
N ARG A 82 11.21 -6.86 -6.06
CA ARG A 82 11.27 -7.39 -4.69
C ARG A 82 11.73 -8.86 -4.67
N ALA A 83 11.33 -9.66 -5.65
CA ALA A 83 11.79 -11.03 -5.79
C ALA A 83 13.31 -11.08 -6.01
N ASP A 84 13.86 -10.19 -6.83
CA ASP A 84 15.30 -10.08 -7.07
C ASP A 84 16.07 -9.76 -5.78
N VAL A 85 15.55 -8.86 -4.93
CA VAL A 85 16.14 -8.57 -3.61
C VAL A 85 16.16 -9.82 -2.74
N VAL A 86 15.04 -10.55 -2.67
CA VAL A 86 14.95 -11.79 -1.88
C VAL A 86 15.88 -12.87 -2.42
N GLN A 87 15.99 -13.01 -3.74
CA GLN A 87 16.87 -14.00 -4.36
C GLN A 87 18.34 -13.69 -4.05
N ARG A 88 18.77 -12.44 -4.25
CA ARG A 88 20.13 -12.02 -3.90
C ARG A 88 20.42 -12.25 -2.41
N HIS A 89 19.46 -11.99 -1.52
CA HIS A 89 19.66 -12.26 -0.09
C HIS A 89 19.95 -13.74 0.18
N ARG A 90 19.29 -14.66 -0.54
CA ARG A 90 19.57 -16.10 -0.45
C ARG A 90 20.96 -16.43 -0.96
N ASP A 91 21.32 -15.91 -2.14
CA ASP A 91 22.62 -16.15 -2.75
C ASP A 91 23.76 -15.65 -1.83
N GLU A 92 23.60 -14.49 -1.20
CA GLU A 92 24.55 -13.94 -0.23
C GLU A 92 24.74 -14.85 1.00
N TRP A 93 23.70 -15.58 1.43
CA TRP A 93 23.81 -16.55 2.52
C TRP A 93 24.46 -17.86 2.08
N ASP A 94 24.22 -18.29 0.85
CA ASP A 94 24.89 -19.45 0.27
C ASP A 94 26.40 -19.19 0.13
N GLU A 95 26.80 -18.02 -0.36
CA GLU A 95 28.20 -17.58 -0.39
C GLU A 95 28.79 -17.49 1.02
N HIS A 96 28.04 -16.93 1.98
CA HIS A 96 28.50 -16.83 3.36
C HIS A 96 28.72 -18.21 4.00
N LYS A 97 27.89 -19.20 3.66
CA LYS A 97 28.06 -20.57 4.12
C LYS A 97 29.41 -21.16 3.69
N GLU A 98 29.88 -20.88 2.48
CA GLU A 98 31.18 -21.33 2.00
C GLU A 98 32.34 -20.76 2.85
N ILE A 99 32.23 -19.50 3.27
CA ILE A 99 33.21 -18.84 4.15
C ILE A 99 33.26 -19.54 5.52
N VAL A 100 32.09 -19.85 6.08
CA VAL A 100 31.99 -20.55 7.37
C VAL A 100 32.55 -21.96 7.28
N ASP A 101 32.15 -22.73 6.26
CA ASP A 101 32.61 -24.11 6.06
C ASP A 101 34.14 -24.16 5.89
N THR A 102 34.71 -23.19 5.15
CA THR A 102 36.16 -23.06 4.98
C THR A 102 36.85 -22.77 6.32
N ALA A 103 36.38 -21.76 7.08
CA ALA A 103 36.98 -21.37 8.35
C ALA A 103 36.94 -22.50 9.39
N ILE A 104 35.84 -23.25 9.45
CA ILE A 104 35.69 -24.41 10.33
C ILE A 104 36.59 -25.56 9.86
N GLY A 105 36.62 -25.83 8.55
CA GLY A 105 37.43 -26.89 7.96
C GLY A 105 38.93 -26.71 8.21
N THR A 106 39.42 -25.48 8.08
CA THR A 106 40.83 -25.14 8.37
C THR A 106 41.11 -24.94 9.86
N LYS A 107 40.06 -24.89 10.70
CA LYS A 107 40.13 -24.58 12.13
C LYS A 107 40.84 -23.25 12.42
N ASP A 108 40.73 -22.30 11.51
CA ASP A 108 41.28 -20.96 11.67
C ASP A 108 40.28 -20.06 12.42
N PHE A 109 40.64 -19.76 13.67
CA PHE A 109 39.81 -18.94 14.55
C PHE A 109 39.64 -17.49 14.05
N GLU A 110 40.66 -16.90 13.41
CA GLU A 110 40.55 -15.54 12.91
C GLU A 110 39.66 -15.50 11.67
N SER A 111 39.75 -16.50 10.78
CA SER A 111 38.80 -16.67 9.68
C SER A 111 37.38 -16.91 10.19
N ALA A 112 37.18 -17.66 11.28
CA ALA A 112 35.86 -17.87 11.86
C ALA A 112 35.27 -16.57 12.45
N LYS A 113 36.09 -15.72 13.06
CA LYS A 113 35.68 -14.38 13.52
C LYS A 113 35.30 -13.48 12.36
N LEU A 114 36.08 -13.48 11.29
CA LEU A 114 35.76 -12.73 10.08
C LEU A 114 34.41 -13.19 9.51
N ALA A 115 34.20 -14.51 9.41
CA ALA A 115 32.92 -15.07 8.97
C ALA A 115 31.76 -14.54 9.82
N LYS A 116 31.85 -14.60 11.15
CA LYS A 116 30.83 -14.06 12.06
C LYS A 116 30.53 -12.57 11.80
N ILE A 117 31.56 -11.73 11.68
CA ILE A 117 31.40 -10.28 11.45
C ILE A 117 30.72 -10.03 10.09
N THR A 118 31.10 -10.79 9.07
CA THR A 118 30.46 -10.74 7.76
C THR A 118 28.99 -11.14 7.85
N ALA A 119 28.64 -12.20 8.59
CA ALA A 119 27.25 -12.61 8.81
C ALA A 119 26.41 -11.50 9.47
N GLU A 120 26.96 -10.85 10.50
CA GLU A 120 26.31 -9.73 11.19
C GLU A 120 26.12 -8.54 10.25
N THR A 121 27.11 -8.26 9.41
CA THR A 121 27.04 -7.19 8.40
C THR A 121 25.98 -7.48 7.34
N LEU A 122 25.93 -8.71 6.81
CA LEU A 122 24.92 -9.17 5.87
C LEU A 122 23.52 -9.04 6.48
N LYS A 123 23.33 -9.52 7.71
CA LYS A 123 22.08 -9.39 8.45
C LYS A 123 21.60 -7.94 8.53
N ILE A 124 22.45 -7.02 9.00
CA ILE A 124 22.09 -5.60 9.16
C ILE A 124 21.71 -5.00 7.80
N ARG A 125 22.49 -5.28 6.75
CA ARG A 125 22.21 -4.77 5.40
C ARG A 125 20.88 -5.29 4.87
N GLN A 126 20.64 -6.59 4.99
CA GLN A 126 19.41 -7.22 4.50
C GLN A 126 18.19 -6.73 5.28
N GLU A 127 18.26 -6.61 6.62
CA GLU A 127 17.18 -6.04 7.44
C GLU A 127 16.83 -4.60 7.02
N ALA A 128 17.85 -3.75 6.83
CA ALA A 128 17.64 -2.38 6.37
C ALA A 128 17.03 -2.34 4.97
N GLU A 129 17.49 -3.21 4.08
CA GLU A 129 16.99 -3.32 2.72
C GLU A 129 15.53 -3.82 2.68
N ARG A 130 15.21 -4.91 3.37
CA ARG A 130 13.84 -5.44 3.44
C ARG A 130 12.86 -4.42 4.01
N LYS A 131 13.30 -3.60 4.97
CA LYS A 131 12.53 -2.47 5.48
C LYS A 131 12.33 -1.38 4.42
N ALA A 132 13.38 -1.00 3.69
CA ALA A 132 13.31 0.01 2.63
C ALA A 132 12.38 -0.42 1.48
N TRP A 133 12.36 -1.71 1.14
CA TRP A 133 11.51 -2.30 0.10
C TRP A 133 10.13 -2.75 0.61
N GLY A 134 9.85 -2.61 1.91
CA GLY A 134 8.59 -3.02 2.52
C GLY A 134 8.27 -4.50 2.37
N ILE A 135 9.29 -5.37 2.27
CA ILE A 135 9.15 -6.83 2.10
C ILE A 135 8.62 -7.47 3.38
N ASP A 136 9.01 -6.97 4.55
CA ASP A 136 8.59 -7.50 5.86
C ASP A 136 7.30 -6.84 6.39
N THR A 137 6.62 -6.03 5.56
CA THR A 137 5.36 -5.40 5.95
C THR A 137 4.25 -6.47 6.00
N GLN A 138 3.96 -6.98 7.20
CA GLN A 138 2.73 -7.73 7.45
C GLN A 138 1.54 -6.82 7.14
N VAL A 139 0.83 -7.13 6.05
CA VAL A 139 -0.49 -6.54 5.82
C VAL A 139 -1.40 -7.12 6.90
N ALA A 140 -1.87 -6.29 7.83
CA ALA A 140 -2.84 -6.72 8.82
C ALA A 140 -4.01 -7.43 8.10
N PRO A 141 -4.46 -8.61 8.56
CA PRO A 141 -5.57 -9.29 7.93
C PRO A 141 -6.77 -8.34 7.92
N VAL A 142 -7.30 -8.06 6.73
CA VAL A 142 -8.54 -7.30 6.55
C VAL A 142 -9.65 -8.11 7.20
N THR A 143 -9.94 -7.82 8.46
CA THR A 143 -10.96 -8.53 9.25
C THR A 143 -12.38 -8.03 9.01
N ASN A 144 -12.54 -6.94 8.23
CA ASN A 144 -13.84 -6.36 7.90
C ASN A 144 -14.11 -6.45 6.39
N VAL A 145 -14.30 -7.68 5.88
CA VAL A 145 -15.05 -7.86 4.63
C VAL A 145 -16.52 -7.85 5.01
N THR A 146 -17.14 -6.67 5.05
CA THR A 146 -18.59 -6.57 5.14
C THR A 146 -19.16 -7.03 3.80
N VAL A 147 -19.51 -8.31 3.71
CA VAL A 147 -20.36 -8.80 2.62
C VAL A 147 -21.73 -8.18 2.85
N SER A 148 -22.00 -7.04 2.23
CA SER A 148 -23.36 -6.57 2.08
C SER A 148 -24.10 -7.64 1.28
N GLN A 149 -24.92 -8.45 1.96
CA GLN A 149 -25.86 -9.34 1.29
C GLN A 149 -26.67 -8.47 0.32
N ILE A 150 -26.41 -8.64 -0.98
CA ILE A 150 -27.31 -8.16 -2.01
C ILE A 150 -28.61 -8.92 -1.76
N GLY A 151 -29.65 -8.21 -1.33
CA GLY A 151 -30.98 -8.73 -1.05
C GLY A 151 -31.69 -9.21 -2.32
N GLY A 152 -31.06 -10.12 -3.07
CA GLY A 152 -31.74 -10.93 -4.07
C GLY A 152 -32.52 -12.02 -3.34
N ALA A 153 -33.77 -12.23 -3.76
CA ALA A 153 -34.61 -13.30 -3.24
C ALA A 153 -33.83 -14.62 -3.26
N GLN A 154 -33.66 -15.22 -2.08
CA GLN A 154 -33.10 -16.56 -1.98
C GLN A 154 -34.08 -17.50 -2.65
N ALA A 155 -33.62 -18.21 -3.70
CA ALA A 155 -34.42 -19.26 -4.31
C ALA A 155 -34.80 -20.27 -3.22
N THR A 156 -36.08 -20.57 -3.14
CA THR A 156 -36.62 -21.55 -2.21
C THR A 156 -36.09 -22.95 -2.55
N VAL A 157 -36.05 -23.84 -1.56
CA VAL A 157 -35.56 -25.22 -1.75
C VAL A 157 -36.32 -25.94 -2.86
N ASP A 158 -37.60 -25.59 -3.07
CA ASP A 158 -38.44 -26.17 -4.10
C ASP A 158 -38.10 -25.65 -5.50
N GLU A 159 -37.74 -24.37 -5.66
CA GLU A 159 -37.22 -23.82 -6.93
C GLU A 159 -35.90 -24.48 -7.31
N ILE A 160 -35.01 -24.73 -6.35
CA ILE A 160 -33.74 -25.41 -6.57
C ILE A 160 -33.97 -26.87 -7.01
N ARG A 161 -34.92 -27.58 -6.36
CA ARG A 161 -35.27 -28.96 -6.77
C ARG A 161 -35.88 -29.03 -8.16
N SER A 162 -36.73 -28.07 -8.52
CA SER A 162 -37.35 -28.00 -9.85
C SER A 162 -36.29 -27.88 -10.95
N VAL A 163 -35.32 -26.97 -10.79
CA VAL A 163 -34.24 -26.76 -11.77
C VAL A 163 -33.32 -27.98 -11.88
N ILE A 164 -33.09 -28.70 -10.78
CA ILE A 164 -32.29 -29.93 -10.79
C ILE A 164 -33.03 -31.05 -11.53
N GLN A 165 -34.33 -31.19 -11.34
CA GLN A 165 -35.15 -32.18 -12.06
C GLN A 165 -35.28 -31.87 -13.55
N GLU A 166 -35.44 -30.60 -13.91
CA GLU A 166 -35.57 -30.17 -15.31
C GLU A 166 -34.27 -30.40 -16.11
N ASN A 167 -33.11 -30.18 -15.47
CA ASN A 167 -31.80 -30.48 -16.07
C ASN A 167 -31.46 -31.98 -16.11
N ALA A 168 -32.08 -32.80 -15.24
CA ALA A 168 -31.91 -34.25 -15.28
C ALA A 168 -32.79 -34.93 -16.35
N ALA A 169 -33.88 -34.27 -16.78
CA ALA A 169 -34.83 -34.79 -17.76
C ALA A 169 -34.48 -34.48 -19.22
N THR A 170 -33.46 -33.64 -19.47
CA THR A 170 -32.95 -33.36 -20.81
C THR A 170 -31.73 -34.24 -21.12
N PRO A 171 -31.83 -35.22 -22.05
CA PRO A 171 -30.65 -35.91 -22.54
C PRO A 171 -29.75 -34.90 -23.23
N LYS A 172 -28.48 -34.85 -22.84
CA LYS A 172 -27.46 -34.11 -23.61
C LYS A 172 -27.44 -34.69 -25.03
N VAL A 173 -27.77 -33.86 -26.02
CA VAL A 173 -27.48 -34.12 -27.44
C VAL A 173 -25.99 -34.00 -27.67
#